data_AF-A0A0N8RMM9-F1
#
_entry.id   AF-A0A0N8RMM9-F1
#
_cell.length_a   1.000
_cell.length_b   1.000
_cell.length_c   1.000
_cell.angle_alpha   90.00
_cell.angle_beta   90.00
_cell.angle_gamma   90.00
#
_symmetry.space_group_name_H-M   'P 1'
#
loop_
_entity.id
_entity.type
_entity.pdbx_description
1 polymer ?
#
loop_
_entity_poly.entity_id
_entity_poly.type
_entity_poly.pdbx_seq_one_letter_code
_entity_poly.pdbx_strand_id
1 'polypeptide(L)'
;PGVGPGTWDKLIESGRIEGLLDWMNLNHAELANIPGFAERSSAKLLTSLQSAREKPFQTWLKAIGLPPTGGAKLPDNWHELAGRSVEQWQAEPGVGPGRATKLKSFFQDPQVQALSQQLQAQGISGFK
;
A
#
# COMPACT_ATOMS: atom_id res chain seq x y z
N PRO A 1 -4.37 -11.61 13.16
CA PRO A 1 -5.74 -11.12 12.94
C PRO A 1 -5.81 -10.31 11.65
N GLY A 2 -6.80 -10.59 10.79
CA GLY A 2 -6.98 -9.90 9.52
C GLY A 2 -8.45 -9.74 9.20
N VAL A 3 -8.73 -8.91 8.19
CA VAL A 3 -10.07 -8.69 7.65
C VAL A 3 -10.36 -9.79 6.64
N GLY A 4 -11.40 -10.59 6.87
CA GLY A 4 -11.76 -11.70 6.00
C GLY A 4 -12.40 -11.23 4.68
N PRO A 5 -12.44 -12.09 3.65
CA PRO A 5 -12.97 -11.74 2.32
C PRO A 5 -14.41 -11.22 2.40
N GLY A 6 -15.30 -11.87 3.13
CA GLY A 6 -16.70 -11.41 3.27
C GLY A 6 -16.86 -10.06 3.99
N THR A 7 -15.86 -9.61 4.76
CA THR A 7 -15.86 -8.23 5.29
C THR A 7 -15.45 -7.23 4.22
N TRP A 8 -14.47 -7.58 3.37
CA TRP A 8 -14.09 -6.76 2.21
C TRP A 8 -15.22 -6.65 1.19
N ASP A 9 -15.90 -7.75 0.88
CA ASP A 9 -17.01 -7.77 -0.07
C ASP A 9 -18.09 -6.76 0.34
N LYS A 10 -18.49 -6.75 1.61
CA LYS A 10 -19.46 -5.77 2.14
C LYS A 10 -18.99 -4.31 2.00
N LEU A 11 -17.70 -4.06 2.21
CA LEU A 11 -17.16 -2.70 2.08
C LEU A 11 -17.17 -2.23 0.62
N ILE A 12 -16.86 -3.13 -0.32
CA ILE A 12 -16.92 -2.87 -1.76
C ILE A 12 -18.38 -2.67 -2.20
N GLU A 13 -19.28 -3.58 -1.81
CA GLU A 13 -20.72 -3.50 -2.13
C GLU A 13 -21.38 -2.24 -1.57
N SER A 14 -20.86 -1.69 -0.47
CA SER A 14 -21.34 -0.43 0.10
C SER A 14 -20.97 0.81 -0.70
N GLY A 15 -20.11 0.68 -1.73
CA GLY A 15 -19.58 1.80 -2.52
C GLY A 15 -18.61 2.69 -1.76
N ARG A 16 -18.07 2.23 -0.62
CA ARG A 16 -17.13 2.99 0.21
C ARG A 16 -15.66 2.69 -0.10
N ILE A 17 -15.40 1.63 -0.86
CA ILE A 17 -14.08 1.23 -1.29
C ILE A 17 -14.13 0.97 -2.79
N GLU A 18 -13.46 1.81 -3.57
CA GLU A 18 -13.30 1.67 -5.01
C GLU A 18 -11.82 1.44 -5.38
N GLY A 19 -10.90 2.00 -4.58
CA GLY A 19 -9.45 1.89 -4.70
C GLY A 19 -8.77 1.15 -3.55
N LEU A 20 -7.52 0.75 -3.79
CA LEU A 20 -6.71 -0.06 -2.87
C LEU A 20 -6.53 0.55 -1.48
N LEU A 21 -6.55 1.89 -1.38
CA LEU A 21 -6.26 2.64 -0.15
C LEU A 21 -7.48 3.36 0.43
N ASP A 22 -8.66 3.21 -0.17
CA ASP A 22 -9.87 3.92 0.26
C ASP A 22 -10.30 3.54 1.67
N TRP A 23 -10.01 2.30 2.08
CA TRP A 23 -10.24 1.82 3.44
C TRP A 23 -9.54 2.69 4.50
N MET A 24 -8.47 3.40 4.13
CA MET A 24 -7.76 4.28 5.05
C MET A 24 -8.61 5.49 5.44
N ASN A 25 -9.60 5.89 4.65
CA ASN A 25 -10.47 7.03 4.96
C ASN A 25 -11.72 6.62 5.77
N LEU A 26 -11.97 5.31 5.93
CA LEU A 26 -13.13 4.80 6.64
C LEU A 26 -13.12 5.22 8.11
N ASN A 27 -14.26 5.71 8.56
CA ASN A 27 -14.50 6.00 9.97
C ASN A 27 -15.65 5.19 10.56
N HIS A 28 -15.84 5.32 11.87
CA HIS A 28 -16.85 4.55 12.59
C HIS A 28 -18.28 4.84 12.12
N ALA A 29 -18.58 6.11 11.81
CA ALA A 29 -19.90 6.50 11.34
C ALA A 29 -20.22 5.91 9.96
N GLU A 30 -19.23 5.84 9.06
CA GLU A 30 -19.40 5.20 7.75
C GLU A 30 -19.64 3.71 7.89
N LEU A 31 -18.85 3.01 8.71
CA LEU A 31 -19.00 1.58 8.92
C LEU A 31 -20.33 1.20 9.61
N ALA A 32 -20.78 2.01 10.57
CA ALA A 32 -22.05 1.78 11.27
C ALA A 32 -23.27 1.90 10.35
N ASN A 33 -23.14 2.58 9.21
CA ASN A 33 -24.20 2.72 8.22
C ASN A 33 -24.22 1.57 7.18
N ILE A 34 -23.26 0.65 7.21
CA ILE A 34 -23.21 -0.49 6.28
C ILE A 34 -24.01 -1.66 6.85
N PRO A 35 -25.03 -2.18 6.13
CA PRO A 35 -25.77 -3.35 6.57
C PRO A 35 -24.88 -4.54 6.90
N GLY A 36 -25.09 -5.15 8.07
CA GLY A 36 -24.29 -6.28 8.53
C GLY A 36 -22.99 -5.92 9.26
N PHE A 37 -22.78 -4.64 9.58
CA PHE A 37 -21.81 -4.17 10.56
C PHE A 37 -22.52 -3.66 11.82
N ALA A 38 -22.32 -4.34 12.94
CA ALA A 38 -22.69 -3.84 14.26
C ALA A 38 -21.54 -3.00 14.86
N GLU A 39 -21.85 -2.15 15.84
CA GLU A 39 -20.89 -1.25 16.50
C GLU A 39 -19.60 -1.98 16.94
N ARG A 40 -19.71 -3.11 17.65
CA ARG A 40 -18.55 -3.89 18.10
C ARG A 40 -17.71 -4.42 16.92
N SER A 41 -18.34 -4.87 15.83
CA SER A 41 -17.63 -5.35 14.64
C SER A 41 -16.96 -4.20 13.87
N SER A 42 -17.58 -3.03 13.81
CA SER A 42 -17.02 -1.82 13.20
C SER A 42 -15.78 -1.34 13.96
N ALA A 43 -15.86 -1.28 15.30
CA ALA A 43 -14.72 -0.94 16.15
C ALA A 43 -13.56 -1.92 15.94
N LYS A 44 -13.83 -3.23 15.94
CA LYS A 44 -12.80 -4.26 15.69
C LYS A 44 -12.17 -4.13 14.30
N LEU A 45 -12.98 -3.85 13.27
CA LEU A 45 -12.50 -3.62 11.91
C LEU A 45 -11.57 -2.41 11.86
N LEU A 46 -11.97 -1.27 12.43
CA LEU A 46 -11.13 -0.07 12.47
C LEU A 46 -9.81 -0.31 13.16
N THR A 47 -9.81 -0.98 14.32
CA THR A 47 -8.55 -1.34 15.00
C THR A 47 -7.67 -2.22 14.11
N SER A 48 -8.26 -3.18 13.38
CA SER A 48 -7.50 -4.00 12.43
C SER A 48 -6.91 -3.18 11.28
N LEU A 49 -7.67 -2.23 10.71
CA LEU A 49 -7.20 -1.35 9.63
C LEU A 49 -6.13 -0.37 10.12
N GLN A 50 -6.29 0.20 11.31
CA GLN A 50 -5.29 1.07 11.94
C GLN A 50 -3.96 0.34 12.14
N SER A 51 -4.00 -0.93 12.57
CA SER A 51 -2.78 -1.74 12.73
C SER A 51 -2.02 -1.99 11.41
N ALA A 52 -2.67 -1.83 10.26
CA ALA A 52 -2.01 -1.93 8.95
C ALA A 52 -1.16 -0.69 8.65
N ARG A 53 -1.53 0.49 9.19
CA ARG A 53 -0.77 1.74 9.01
C ARG A 53 0.61 1.69 9.67
N GLU A 54 0.74 0.88 10.72
CA GLU A 54 1.98 0.69 11.48
C GLU A 54 2.93 -0.35 10.85
N LYS A 55 2.54 -0.94 9.71
CA LYS A 55 3.40 -1.94 9.05
C LYS A 55 4.68 -1.30 8.50
N PRO A 56 5.82 -2.04 8.53
CA PRO A 56 7.07 -1.54 7.98
C PRO A 56 6.96 -1.16 6.51
N PHE A 57 7.75 -0.20 6.07
CA PHE A 57 7.77 0.31 4.69
C PHE A 57 7.90 -0.80 3.64
N GLN A 58 8.76 -1.80 3.87
CA GLN A 58 8.90 -2.93 2.95
C GLN A 58 7.62 -3.78 2.78
N THR A 59 6.75 -3.82 3.79
CA THR A 59 5.45 -4.49 3.68
C THR A 59 4.52 -3.69 2.77
N TRP A 60 4.55 -2.37 2.89
CA TRP A 60 3.81 -1.47 2.01
C TRP A 60 4.28 -1.55 0.57
N LEU A 61 5.60 -1.56 0.31
CA LEU A 61 6.14 -1.76 -1.03
C LEU A 61 5.58 -3.02 -1.71
N LYS A 62 5.52 -4.14 -0.97
CA LYS A 62 4.90 -5.38 -1.48
C LYS A 62 3.39 -5.22 -1.71
N ALA A 63 2.69 -4.54 -0.81
CA ALA A 63 1.25 -4.32 -0.91
C ALA A 63 0.85 -3.46 -2.12
N ILE A 64 1.67 -2.48 -2.50
CA ILE A 64 1.45 -1.66 -3.70
C ILE A 64 2.01 -2.31 -4.99
N GLY A 65 2.52 -3.54 -4.91
CA GLY A 65 2.89 -4.33 -6.07
C GLY A 65 4.35 -4.19 -6.55
N LEU A 66 5.29 -3.81 -5.67
CA LEU A 66 6.71 -3.75 -6.03
C LEU A 66 7.18 -5.08 -6.66
N PRO A 67 7.77 -5.06 -7.88
CA PRO A 67 8.25 -6.27 -8.52
C PRO A 67 9.47 -6.86 -7.78
N PRO A 68 9.82 -8.13 -8.03
CA PRO A 68 10.97 -8.77 -7.37
C PRO A 68 12.27 -7.99 -7.56
N THR A 69 12.85 -7.57 -6.43
CA THR A 69 14.05 -6.71 -6.37
C THR A 69 15.38 -7.47 -6.35
N GLY A 70 15.35 -8.81 -6.29
CA GLY A 70 16.57 -9.59 -6.11
C GLY A 70 17.24 -9.28 -4.78
N GLY A 71 18.55 -9.01 -4.79
CA GLY A 71 19.34 -8.64 -3.62
C GLY A 71 19.49 -7.12 -3.43
N ALA A 72 18.66 -6.31 -4.11
CA ALA A 72 18.77 -4.86 -4.04
C ALA A 72 18.49 -4.32 -2.63
N LYS A 73 19.27 -3.32 -2.23
CA LYS A 73 19.03 -2.57 -0.99
C LYS A 73 17.80 -1.70 -1.14
N LEU A 74 16.86 -1.89 -0.22
CA LEU A 74 15.61 -1.12 -0.12
C LEU A 74 15.62 -0.27 1.15
N PRO A 75 16.25 0.92 1.14
CA PRO A 75 16.15 1.86 2.24
C PRO A 75 14.69 2.26 2.47
N ASP A 76 14.36 2.66 3.70
CA ASP A 76 13.03 3.11 4.09
C ASP A 76 12.74 4.54 3.61
N ASN A 77 12.95 4.80 2.32
CA ASN A 77 12.73 6.08 1.66
C ASN A 77 12.24 5.88 0.23
N TRP A 78 10.96 6.16 0.01
CA TRP A 78 10.31 6.09 -1.30
C TRP A 78 10.98 6.98 -2.35
N HIS A 79 11.31 8.22 -2.00
CA HIS A 79 11.90 9.19 -2.92
C HIS A 79 13.27 8.72 -3.43
N GLU A 80 14.08 8.10 -2.56
CA GLU A 80 15.35 7.52 -2.97
C GLU A 80 15.14 6.38 -3.97
N LEU A 81 14.22 5.46 -3.67
CA LEU A 81 13.92 4.33 -4.55
C LEU A 81 13.34 4.77 -5.91
N ALA A 82 12.40 5.72 -5.90
CA ALA A 82 11.75 6.23 -7.10
C ALA A 82 12.72 7.08 -7.97
N GLY A 83 13.66 7.76 -7.31
CA GLY A 83 14.70 8.56 -7.96
C GLY A 83 15.76 7.73 -8.68
N ARG A 84 15.95 6.46 -8.31
CA ARG A 84 16.99 5.61 -8.92
C ARG A 84 16.84 5.49 -10.43
N SER A 85 17.93 5.63 -11.16
CA SER A 85 18.00 5.36 -12.60
C SER A 85 18.02 3.84 -12.88
N VAL A 86 17.88 3.45 -14.15
CA VAL A 86 17.99 2.03 -14.53
C VAL A 86 19.39 1.50 -14.23
N GLU A 87 20.43 2.31 -14.46
CA GLU A 87 21.83 1.96 -14.20
C GLU A 87 22.09 1.79 -12.70
N GLN A 88 21.51 2.65 -11.87
CA GLN A 88 21.59 2.53 -10.41
C GLN A 88 20.88 1.27 -9.91
N TRP A 89 19.73 0.93 -10.49
CA TRP A 89 19.08 -0.35 -10.20
C TRP A 89 19.91 -1.54 -10.64
N GLN A 90 20.54 -1.49 -11.82
CA GLN A 90 21.36 -2.58 -12.34
C GLN A 90 22.67 -2.79 -11.55
N ALA A 91 23.16 -1.75 -10.86
CA ALA A 91 24.31 -1.86 -9.97
C ALA A 91 24.00 -2.66 -8.68
N GLU A 92 22.72 -2.89 -8.37
CA GLU A 92 22.30 -3.63 -7.18
C GLU A 92 22.51 -5.15 -7.35
N PRO A 93 22.92 -5.87 -6.29
CA PRO A 93 23.14 -7.30 -6.34
C PRO A 93 21.91 -8.09 -6.83
N GLY A 94 22.09 -8.93 -7.86
CA GLY A 94 21.01 -9.77 -8.39
C GLY A 94 19.97 -9.04 -9.26
N VAL A 95 20.20 -7.76 -9.58
CA VAL A 95 19.36 -6.98 -10.49
C VAL A 95 19.99 -6.93 -11.89
N GLY A 96 19.50 -7.76 -12.80
CA GLY A 96 19.86 -7.68 -14.22
C GLY A 96 19.10 -6.56 -14.96
N PRO A 97 19.46 -6.27 -16.22
CA PRO A 97 18.89 -5.17 -17.00
C PRO A 97 17.35 -5.24 -17.10
N GLY A 98 16.79 -6.44 -17.33
CA GLY A 98 15.34 -6.61 -17.39
C GLY A 98 14.62 -6.35 -16.06
N ARG A 99 15.26 -6.59 -14.91
CA ARG A 99 14.69 -6.24 -13.59
C ARG A 99 14.83 -4.74 -13.33
N ALA A 100 15.97 -4.15 -13.68
CA ALA A 100 16.21 -2.73 -13.52
C ALA A 100 15.18 -1.88 -14.30
N THR A 101 14.89 -2.24 -15.55
CA THR A 101 13.84 -1.58 -16.33
C THR A 101 12.47 -1.73 -15.69
N LYS A 102 12.10 -2.94 -15.23
CA LYS A 102 10.81 -3.17 -14.55
C LYS A 102 10.67 -2.37 -13.26
N LEU A 103 11.74 -2.29 -12.46
CA LEU A 103 11.75 -1.47 -11.25
C LEU A 103 11.58 0.00 -11.60
N LYS A 104 12.32 0.51 -12.60
CA LYS A 104 12.18 1.90 -13.01
C LYS A 104 10.77 2.20 -13.53
N SER A 105 10.21 1.33 -14.36
CA SER A 105 8.83 1.47 -14.87
C SER A 105 7.81 1.46 -13.75
N PHE A 106 7.97 0.59 -12.74
CA PHE A 106 7.09 0.56 -11.57
C PHE A 106 7.07 1.90 -10.83
N PHE A 107 8.24 2.47 -10.51
CA PHE A 107 8.31 3.76 -9.81
C PHE A 107 7.87 4.98 -10.67
N GLN A 108 7.84 4.81 -12.00
CA GLN A 108 7.36 5.84 -12.94
C GLN A 108 5.88 5.68 -13.31
N ASP A 109 5.24 4.59 -12.92
CA ASP A 109 3.85 4.33 -13.24
C ASP A 109 2.94 5.36 -12.55
N PRO A 110 2.06 6.07 -13.30
CA PRO A 110 1.17 7.08 -12.72
C PRO A 110 0.26 6.55 -11.61
N GLN A 111 -0.19 5.30 -11.70
CA GLN A 111 -1.02 4.69 -10.67
C GLN A 111 -0.22 4.43 -9.39
N VAL A 112 1.02 3.95 -9.54
CA VAL A 112 1.93 3.73 -8.41
C VAL A 112 2.31 5.08 -7.75
N GLN A 113 2.53 6.12 -8.55
CA GLN A 113 2.75 7.47 -8.03
C GLN A 113 1.54 7.99 -7.25
N ALA A 114 0.32 7.84 -7.77
CA ALA A 114 -0.90 8.22 -7.07
C ALA A 114 -1.06 7.48 -5.73
N LEU A 115 -0.80 6.17 -5.71
CA LEU A 115 -0.81 5.37 -4.47
C LEU A 115 0.24 5.89 -3.47
N SER A 116 1.45 6.20 -3.94
CA SER A 116 2.52 6.72 -3.07
C SER A 116 2.16 8.06 -2.45
N GLN A 117 1.53 8.96 -3.23
CA GLN A 117 1.04 10.25 -2.74
C GLN A 117 -0.08 10.09 -1.72
N GLN A 118 -1.01 9.14 -1.94
CA GLN A 118 -2.05 8.82 -0.96
C GLN A 118 -1.44 8.31 0.36
N LEU A 119 -0.45 7.40 0.30
CA LEU A 119 0.24 6.90 1.49
C LEU A 119 1.02 8.01 2.22
N GLN A 120 1.66 8.92 1.47
CA GLN A 120 2.32 10.09 2.03
C GLN A 120 1.32 11.01 2.75
N ALA A 121 0.17 11.31 2.14
CA ALA A 121 -0.89 12.13 2.72
C ALA A 121 -1.50 11.49 3.99
N GLN A 122 -1.55 10.16 4.05
CA GLN A 122 -1.96 9.40 5.24
C GLN A 122 -0.85 9.29 6.31
N GLY A 123 0.34 9.83 6.04
CA GLY A 123 1.46 9.88 6.98
C GLY A 123 2.14 8.53 7.20
N ILE A 124 2.10 7.63 6.22
CA ILE A 124 2.76 6.31 6.30
C ILE A 124 4.28 6.46 6.24
N SER A 125 4.97 5.83 7.18
CA SER A 125 6.44 5.86 7.27
C SER A 125 7.10 5.30 6.02
N GLY A 126 8.16 5.96 5.57
CA GLY A 126 8.90 5.62 4.34
C GLY A 126 8.34 6.26 3.06
N PHE A 127 7.12 6.79 3.07
CA PHE A 127 6.56 7.59 1.96
C PHE A 127 6.62 9.10 2.22
N LYS A 128 7.04 9.52 3.42
CA LYS A 128 7.21 10.92 3.79
C LYS A 128 8.36 11.58 3.05
#